data_AF-A0A914G208-F1
#
_entry.id   AF-A0A914G208-F1
#
_cell.length_a   1.000
_cell.length_b   1.000
_cell.length_c   1.000
_cell.angle_alpha   90.00
_cell.angle_beta   90.00
_cell.angle_gamma   90.00
#
_symmetry.space_group_name_H-M   'P 1'
#
loop_
_entity.id
_entity.type
_entity.pdbx_description
1 polymer ?
#
loop_
_entity_poly.entity_id
_entity_poly.type
_entity_poly.pdbx_seq_one_letter_code
_entity_poly.pdbx_strand_id
1 'polypeptide(L)'
;ITPPSFSNKTDVGPRHFEALYPKVNGPADTRHFVEQLDESAFKISYSSENLYVEAPFLPKCRGPGDASNFDDYEEEPLRISGTERCAREFAEF
;
A
#
# COMPACT_ATOMS: atom_id res chain seq x y z
N ILE A 1 12.28 -4.93 22.50
CA ILE A 1 13.07 -3.68 22.50
C ILE A 1 12.07 -2.54 22.50
N THR A 2 11.87 -1.87 23.64
CA THR A 2 11.03 -0.68 23.73
C THR A 2 11.77 0.49 23.03
N PRO A 3 11.09 1.30 22.20
CA PRO A 3 11.76 2.42 21.54
C PRO A 3 12.24 3.42 22.61
N PRO A 4 13.37 4.12 22.37
CA PRO A 4 14.01 5.01 23.33
C PRO A 4 13.07 6.07 23.96
N SER A 5 11.96 6.40 23.28
CA SER A 5 10.95 7.36 23.73
C SER A 5 10.14 6.95 24.97
N PHE A 6 10.21 5.70 25.43
CA PHE A 6 9.48 5.23 26.63
C PHE A 6 10.34 5.10 27.89
N SER A 7 11.62 5.47 27.85
CA SER A 7 12.48 5.42 29.04
C SER A 7 12.31 6.69 29.87
N ASN A 8 11.33 6.69 30.78
CA ASN A 8 11.13 7.77 31.75
C ASN A 8 12.38 7.98 32.62
N LYS A 9 12.95 9.19 32.59
CA LYS A 9 13.60 9.82 33.75
C LYS A 9 13.82 11.33 33.53
N THR A 10 13.40 12.08 34.55
CA THR A 10 13.79 13.44 34.98
C THR A 10 12.96 14.64 34.51
N ASP A 11 12.43 15.32 35.53
CA ASP A 11 11.57 16.50 35.58
C ASP A 11 12.16 17.75 34.90
N VAL A 12 11.59 18.19 33.78
CA VAL A 12 11.65 19.61 33.34
C VAL A 12 10.38 19.97 32.55
N GLY A 13 9.30 20.32 33.26
CA GLY A 13 8.11 20.98 32.70
C GLY A 13 7.34 20.18 31.64
N PRO A 14 6.17 20.67 31.20
CA PRO A 14 5.49 20.07 30.05
C PRO A 14 6.34 20.40 28.82
N ARG A 15 7.20 19.46 28.42
CA ARG A 15 7.88 19.49 27.13
C ARG A 15 6.80 19.25 26.09
N HIS A 16 6.06 20.31 25.75
CA HIS A 16 5.18 20.35 24.60
C HIS A 16 6.08 20.22 23.37
N PHE A 17 6.37 18.99 22.97
CA PHE A 17 6.78 18.74 21.60
C PHE A 17 5.52 18.93 20.76
N GLU A 18 5.32 20.14 20.23
CA GLU A 18 4.40 20.32 19.13
C GLU A 18 5.04 19.59 17.96
N ALA A 19 4.54 18.40 17.66
CA ALA A 19 5.00 17.69 16.49
C ALA A 19 4.70 18.57 15.28
N LEU A 20 5.74 18.87 14.48
CA LEU A 20 5.65 19.69 13.27
C LEU A 20 4.93 18.94 12.15
N TYR A 21 3.82 18.26 12.46
CA TYR A 21 2.94 17.72 11.45
C TYR A 21 2.16 18.89 10.83
N PRO A 22 2.01 18.92 9.51
CA PRO A 22 1.18 19.91 8.83
C PRO A 22 -0.22 19.93 9.46
N LYS A 23 -0.68 21.12 9.87
CA LYS A 23 -1.98 21.28 10.53
C LYS A 23 -3.11 21.00 9.51
N VAL A 24 -3.92 20.00 9.79
CA VAL A 24 -5.13 19.64 9.03
C VAL A 24 -6.24 20.61 9.38
N ASN A 25 -6.89 21.24 8.39
CA ASN A 25 -7.98 22.19 8.66
C ASN A 25 -9.37 21.53 8.72
N GLY A 26 -9.43 20.20 8.73
CA GLY A 26 -10.68 19.46 8.93
C GLY A 26 -10.69 18.07 8.28
N PRO A 27 -11.78 17.30 8.46
CA PRO A 27 -11.91 15.94 7.95
C PRO A 27 -11.96 15.84 6.41
N ALA A 28 -12.18 16.96 5.72
CA ALA A 28 -12.14 17.05 4.26
C ALA A 28 -10.77 17.45 3.70
N ASP A 29 -9.81 17.82 4.56
CA ASP A 29 -8.48 18.24 4.16
C ASP A 29 -7.57 17.01 4.01
N THR A 30 -7.77 16.29 2.90
CA THR A 30 -6.97 15.10 2.53
C THR A 30 -5.56 15.46 2.05
N ARG A 31 -5.21 16.76 2.03
CA ARG A 31 -3.91 17.26 1.59
C ARG A 31 -2.91 17.18 2.72
N HIS A 32 -2.43 15.97 2.98
CA HIS A 32 -1.29 15.82 3.89
C HIS A 32 0.06 15.68 3.19
N PHE A 33 0.11 15.18 1.95
CA PHE A 33 1.37 15.02 1.22
C PHE A 33 1.16 15.03 -0.29
N VAL A 34 0.43 16.01 -0.82
CA VAL A 34 0.45 16.27 -2.28
C VAL A 34 1.51 17.32 -2.51
N GLU A 35 2.76 16.91 -2.68
CA GLU A 35 3.75 17.78 -3.32
C GLU A 35 3.21 18.13 -4.70
N GLN A 36 3.26 19.41 -5.07
CA GLN A 36 2.97 19.82 -6.43
C GLN A 36 4.04 19.17 -7.30
N LEU A 37 3.67 18.10 -8.02
CA LEU A 37 4.54 17.52 -9.01
C LEU A 37 4.82 18.61 -10.04
N ASP A 38 6.10 18.95 -10.23
CA ASP A 38 6.49 19.81 -11.35
C ASP A 38 5.97 19.15 -12.63
N GLU A 39 4.90 19.70 -13.20
CA GLU A 39 4.27 19.17 -14.42
C GLU A 39 5.24 19.15 -15.60
N SER A 40 6.33 19.92 -15.50
CA SER A 40 7.46 19.91 -16.44
C SER A 40 8.35 18.67 -16.32
N ALA A 41 8.42 18.03 -15.15
CA ALA A 41 9.29 16.91 -14.83
C ALA A 41 8.64 15.54 -15.02
N PHE A 42 7.31 15.43 -14.92
CA PHE A 42 6.57 14.19 -15.16
C PHE A 42 5.76 14.24 -16.47
N LYS A 43 6.48 14.33 -17.58
CA LYS A 43 5.90 14.04 -18.89
C LYS A 43 5.95 12.54 -19.11
N ILE A 44 4.98 11.80 -18.60
CA ILE A 44 4.61 10.61 -19.37
C ILE A 44 3.90 11.17 -20.60
N SER A 45 4.47 10.95 -21.78
CA SER A 45 3.89 11.35 -23.05
C SER A 45 2.69 10.47 -23.37
N TYR A 46 1.66 10.51 -22.52
CA TYR A 46 0.34 10.01 -22.85
C TYR A 46 -0.26 11.00 -23.83
N SER A 47 -0.17 10.72 -25.13
CA SER A 47 -1.13 11.32 -26.05
C SER A 47 -2.50 10.79 -25.64
N SER A 48 -3.41 11.68 -25.23
CA SER A 48 -4.78 11.33 -24.83
C SER A 48 -5.57 10.53 -25.90
N GLU A 49 -5.01 10.38 -27.09
CA GLU A 49 -5.58 9.62 -28.22
C GLU A 49 -4.84 8.31 -28.56
N ASN A 50 -3.72 7.98 -27.89
CA ASN A 50 -3.11 6.65 -27.99
C ASN A 50 -2.94 6.01 -26.60
N LEU A 51 -3.70 4.95 -26.39
CA LEU A 51 -3.63 4.06 -25.23
C LEU A 51 -2.38 3.16 -25.22
N TYR A 52 -1.53 3.26 -26.25
CA TYR A 52 -0.36 2.40 -26.45
C TYR A 52 0.91 3.15 -26.06
N VAL A 53 1.31 2.96 -24.80
CA VAL A 53 2.68 3.24 -24.34
C VAL A 53 3.40 1.90 -24.23
N GLU A 54 4.57 1.78 -24.86
CA GLU A 54 5.39 0.57 -24.72
C GLU A 54 5.86 0.44 -23.26
N ALA A 55 5.59 -0.71 -22.65
CA ALA A 55 6.02 -0.96 -21.28
C ALA A 55 7.55 -1.02 -21.24
N PRO A 56 8.21 -0.36 -20.28
CA PRO A 56 9.67 -0.39 -20.16
C PRO A 56 10.21 -1.80 -19.88
N PHE A 57 9.35 -2.69 -19.40
CA PHE A 57 9.67 -4.08 -19.14
C PHE A 57 8.47 -4.96 -19.48
N LEU A 58 8.72 -5.99 -20.27
CA LEU A 58 7.78 -7.07 -20.55
C LEU A 58 8.31 -8.35 -19.87
N PRO A 59 7.64 -8.90 -18.84
CA PRO A 59 8.10 -10.11 -18.17
C PRO A 59 8.11 -11.29 -19.15
N LYS A 60 9.13 -12.14 -19.02
CA LYS A 60 9.22 -13.35 -19.84
C LYS A 60 8.14 -14.33 -19.40
N CYS A 61 7.34 -14.82 -20.33
CA CYS A 61 6.40 -15.92 -20.08
C CYS A 61 6.46 -16.90 -21.26
N ARG A 62 6.30 -18.19 -20.96
CA ARG A 62 6.29 -19.29 -21.93
C ARG A 62 4.89 -19.55 -22.48
N GLY A 63 3.86 -19.01 -21.85
CA GLY A 63 2.46 -19.14 -22.26
C GLY A 63 1.49 -19.10 -21.07
N PRO A 64 0.19 -19.35 -21.32
CA PRO A 64 -0.80 -19.49 -20.25
C PRO A 64 -0.42 -20.61 -19.28
N GLY A 65 -0.43 -20.32 -17.98
CA GLY A 65 -0.04 -21.27 -16.93
C GLY A 65 1.46 -21.29 -16.60
N ASP A 66 2.28 -20.43 -17.22
CA ASP A 66 3.69 -20.30 -16.83
C ASP A 66 3.82 -19.62 -15.46
N ALA A 67 4.18 -20.40 -14.45
CA ALA A 67 4.42 -19.94 -13.09
C ALA A 67 5.88 -19.49 -12.86
N SER A 68 6.75 -19.42 -13.88
CA SER A 68 8.20 -19.18 -13.69
C SER A 68 8.59 -17.81 -13.12
N ASN A 69 7.66 -16.85 -13.10
CA ASN A 69 7.88 -15.54 -12.48
C ASN A 69 7.43 -15.49 -11.01
N PHE A 70 6.92 -16.61 -10.48
CA PHE A 70 6.49 -16.77 -9.10
C PHE A 70 7.48 -17.66 -8.36
N ASP A 71 7.53 -17.50 -7.04
CA ASP A 71 8.31 -18.39 -6.17
C ASP A 71 7.57 -19.71 -5.94
N ASP A 72 8.32 -20.78 -5.70
CA ASP A 72 7.77 -22.07 -5.31
C ASP A 72 7.40 -22.06 -3.82
N TYR A 73 6.14 -22.35 -3.50
CA TYR A 73 5.63 -22.51 -2.14
C TYR A 73 5.26 -23.97 -1.86
N GLU A 74 5.28 -24.38 -0.59
CA GLU A 74 4.80 -25.71 -0.19
C GLU A 74 3.29 -25.83 -0.47
N GLU A 75 2.89 -26.85 -1.24
CA GLU A 75 1.49 -27.09 -1.57
C GLU A 75 0.76 -27.80 -0.43
N GLU A 76 -0.30 -27.18 0.08
CA GLU A 76 -1.21 -27.80 1.05
C GLU A 76 -2.50 -28.29 0.40
N PRO A 77 -3.04 -29.46 0.80
CA PRO A 77 -4.30 -29.97 0.25
C PRO A 77 -5.48 -29.09 0.68
N LEU A 78 -6.35 -28.78 -0.28
CA LEU A 78 -7.61 -28.09 -0.01
C LEU A 78 -8.54 -28.99 0.83
N ARG A 79 -8.93 -28.50 2.01
CA ARG A 79 -9.84 -29.21 2.93
C ARG A 79 -11.22 -28.58 2.90
N ILE A 80 -12.21 -29.34 2.43
CA ILE A 80 -13.62 -28.95 2.50
C ILE A 80 -14.22 -29.51 3.78
N SER A 81 -14.83 -28.64 4.59
CA SER A 81 -15.53 -29.08 5.80
C SER A 81 -16.83 -29.79 5.44
N GLY A 82 -17.19 -30.84 6.20
CA GLY A 82 -18.51 -31.48 6.07
C GLY A 82 -19.68 -30.62 6.58
N THR A 83 -19.38 -29.44 7.14
CA THR A 83 -20.37 -28.47 7.63
C THR A 83 -20.07 -27.10 7.06
N GLU A 84 -21.11 -26.31 6.80
CA GLU A 84 -20.96 -24.90 6.46
C GLU A 84 -20.32 -24.12 7.62
N ARG A 85 -19.39 -23.21 7.30
CA ARG A 85 -18.68 -22.37 8.29
C ARG A 85 -18.82 -20.91 7.89
N CYS A 86 -19.11 -20.05 8.88
CA CYS A 86 -19.15 -18.59 8.72
C CYS A 86 -20.18 -18.09 7.67
N ALA A 87 -21.31 -18.79 7.52
CA ALA A 87 -22.33 -18.48 6.51
C ALA A 87 -22.84 -17.04 6.58
N ARG A 88 -23.01 -16.52 7.79
CA ARG A 88 -23.52 -15.16 8.00
C ARG A 88 -22.49 -14.10 7.61
N GLU A 89 -21.22 -14.33 7.91
CA GLU A 89 -20.12 -13.42 7.61
C GLU A 89 -19.86 -13.31 6.11
N PHE A 90 -20.12 -14.38 5.36
CA PHE A 90 -19.93 -14.46 3.91
C PHE A 90 -21.24 -14.48 3.12
N ALA A 91 -22.35 -13.99 3.69
CA ALA A 91 -23.67 -14.05 3.05
C ALA A 91 -23.77 -13.25 1.73
N GLU A 92 -22.90 -12.25 1.54
CA GLU A 92 -22.87 -11.36 0.36
C GLU A 92 -21.47 -11.31 -0.30
N PHE A 93 -20.62 -12.32 -0.08
CA PHE A 93 -19.28 -12.38 -0.66
C PHE A 93 -19.30 -12.51 -2.19
#